data_AF-A0A0J7JV81-F1
#
_entry.id   AF-A0A0J7JV81-F1
#
_cell.length_a   1.000
_cell.length_b   1.000
_cell.length_c   1.000
_cell.angle_alpha   90.00
_cell.angle_beta   90.00
_cell.angle_gamma   90.00
#
_symmetry.space_group_name_H-M   'P 1'
#
loop_
_entity.id
_entity.type
_entity.pdbx_description
1 polymer ?
#
loop_
_entity_poly.entity_id
_entity_poly.type
_entity_poly.pdbx_seq_one_letter_code
_entity_poly.pdbx_strand_id
1 'polypeptide(L)'
;MLMSIHHKSLGIRLIDTLNFLPMPLAKLPVSFGLTELKKGFFPHLFNTPENQSYVGPLPEAKYYSPDTMQTPTRQAFLTWYEDHKIDTFDFQAEMLAYCRSDVDILRRASLNFRQLFMEIAGVDPFCYITIASACMAAYRSKHIPSGKIGMVPVTGYVNKTRNSPDALRWLDFVACTQNIQIQHALNGTGEVKIAGYSVDGFCQATKTIYQYQ
;
A
#
# COMPACT_ATOMS: atom_id res chain seq x y z
N MET A 1 -6.19 6.42 -4.55
CA MET A 1 -5.52 5.26 -5.17
C MET A 1 -4.63 4.64 -4.10
N LEU A 2 -4.82 3.36 -3.77
CA LEU A 2 -3.97 2.68 -2.79
C LEU A 2 -2.78 2.08 -3.53
N MET A 3 -1.60 2.69 -3.39
CA MET A 3 -0.38 2.22 -4.03
C MET A 3 0.45 1.37 -3.05
N SER A 4 0.54 0.07 -3.34
CA SER A 4 1.42 -0.88 -2.66
C SER A 4 1.94 -1.87 -3.67
N ILE A 5 3.27 -2.03 -3.74
CA ILE A 5 3.94 -2.97 -4.63
C ILE A 5 4.78 -3.91 -3.77
N HIS A 6 4.64 -5.21 -3.98
CA HIS A 6 5.43 -6.22 -3.28
C HIS A 6 6.16 -7.11 -4.29
N HIS A 7 7.48 -6.95 -4.36
CA HIS A 7 8.36 -7.79 -5.15
C HIS A 7 8.82 -8.99 -4.33
N LYS A 8 8.02 -10.06 -4.32
CA LYS A 8 8.18 -11.22 -3.42
C LYS A 8 9.58 -11.86 -3.46
N SER A 9 10.18 -12.01 -4.64
CA SER A 9 11.49 -12.67 -4.77
C SER A 9 12.66 -11.84 -4.24
N LEU A 10 12.53 -10.52 -4.17
CA LEU A 10 13.56 -9.62 -3.63
C LEU A 10 13.24 -9.18 -2.18
N GLY A 11 12.07 -9.54 -1.66
CA GLY A 11 11.61 -9.07 -0.35
C GLY A 11 11.39 -7.56 -0.28
N ILE A 12 11.20 -6.89 -1.42
CA ILE A 12 11.01 -5.43 -1.47
C ILE A 12 9.53 -5.09 -1.44
N ARG A 13 9.14 -4.20 -0.52
CA ARG A 13 7.79 -3.66 -0.44
C ARG A 13 7.83 -2.14 -0.51
N LEU A 14 7.11 -1.59 -1.46
CA LEU A 14 6.92 -0.17 -1.67
C LEU A 14 5.52 0.19 -1.22
N ILE A 15 5.41 1.15 -0.32
CA ILE A 15 4.14 1.69 0.17
C ILE A 15 4.16 3.21 0.01
N ASP A 16 2.99 3.77 -0.22
CA ASP A 16 2.83 5.21 -0.37
C ASP A 16 2.65 5.90 0.98
N THR A 17 3.57 6.82 1.29
CA THR A 17 3.56 7.63 2.52
C THR A 17 2.32 8.50 2.64
N LEU A 18 1.67 8.89 1.52
CA LEU A 18 0.46 9.70 1.52
C LEU A 18 -0.73 8.95 2.16
N ASN A 19 -0.72 7.61 2.18
CA ASN A 19 -1.72 6.80 2.88
C ASN A 19 -1.57 6.85 4.42
N PHE A 20 -0.49 7.47 4.92
CA PHE A 20 -0.20 7.65 6.34
C PHE A 20 -0.14 9.11 6.75
N LEU A 21 0.41 9.96 5.88
CA LEU A 21 0.62 11.39 6.10
C LEU A 21 -0.12 12.17 5.01
N PRO A 22 -1.45 12.37 5.12
CA PRO A 22 -2.28 12.96 4.07
C PRO A 22 -2.14 14.50 4.05
N MET A 23 -0.91 14.99 3.87
CA MET A 23 -0.60 16.42 3.80
C MET A 23 0.56 16.69 2.84
N PRO A 24 0.67 17.92 2.30
CA PRO A 24 1.79 18.30 1.44
C PRO A 24 3.14 18.18 2.16
N LEU A 25 4.19 17.84 1.40
CA LEU A 25 5.55 17.67 1.93
C LEU A 25 6.04 18.92 2.67
N ALA A 26 5.77 20.12 2.14
CA ALA A 26 6.12 21.41 2.74
C ALA A 26 5.46 21.67 4.12
N LYS A 27 4.44 20.90 4.52
CA LYS A 27 3.83 21.00 5.86
C LYS A 27 4.46 20.05 6.87
N LEU A 28 5.13 18.97 6.43
CA LEU A 28 5.71 17.98 7.33
C LEU A 28 6.74 18.59 8.30
N PRO A 29 7.63 19.51 7.88
CA PRO A 29 8.60 20.09 8.80
C PRO A 29 7.95 20.82 9.97
N VAL A 30 6.92 21.62 9.70
CA VAL A 30 6.16 22.31 10.74
C VAL A 30 5.40 21.30 11.63
N SER A 31 4.76 20.30 11.03
CA SER A 31 3.97 19.30 11.78
C SER A 31 4.81 18.42 12.70
N PHE A 32 6.05 18.11 12.32
CA PHE A 32 6.95 17.23 13.08
C PHE A 32 8.09 17.98 13.78
N GLY A 33 8.08 19.32 13.75
CA GLY A 33 9.13 20.15 14.35
C GLY A 33 10.51 19.94 13.73
N LEU A 34 10.57 19.61 12.43
CA LEU A 34 11.81 19.37 11.70
C LEU A 34 12.33 20.66 11.06
N THR A 35 13.65 20.76 10.93
CA THR A 35 14.31 21.81 10.16
C THR A 35 14.53 21.36 8.71
N GLU A 36 14.11 22.18 7.76
CA GLU A 36 14.36 21.93 6.33
C GLU A 36 15.83 22.17 5.98
N LEU A 37 16.43 21.27 5.20
CA LEU A 37 17.81 21.41 4.74
C LEU A 37 17.95 22.52 3.69
N LYS A 38 16.96 22.67 2.83
CA LYS A 38 16.91 23.69 1.79
C LYS A 38 15.55 24.35 1.79
N LYS A 39 15.53 25.63 2.16
CA LYS A 39 14.34 26.49 2.12
C LYS A 39 14.33 27.25 0.79
N GLY A 40 13.26 27.15 0.01
CA GLY A 40 13.15 27.87 -1.25
C GLY A 40 12.09 27.29 -2.19
N PHE A 41 12.05 27.81 -3.41
CA PHE A 41 11.12 27.39 -4.45
C PHE A 41 11.89 26.74 -5.61
N PHE A 42 11.31 25.72 -6.23
CA PHE A 42 11.90 25.02 -7.37
C PHE A 42 11.12 25.31 -8.66
N PRO A 43 11.77 25.61 -9.80
CA PRO A 43 11.10 25.95 -11.05
C PRO A 43 10.63 24.68 -11.77
N HIS A 44 9.51 24.11 -11.33
CA HIS A 44 9.00 22.83 -11.85
C HIS A 44 8.80 22.80 -13.38
N LEU A 45 8.34 23.91 -13.97
CA LEU A 45 8.12 23.99 -15.43
C LEU A 45 9.42 24.20 -16.21
N PHE A 46 10.53 24.50 -15.55
CA PHE A 46 11.85 24.63 -16.18
C PHE A 46 12.55 23.28 -16.35
N ASN A 47 12.05 22.23 -15.69
CA ASN A 47 12.57 20.87 -15.81
C ASN A 47 12.19 20.24 -17.17
N THR A 48 12.92 20.64 -18.22
CA THR A 48 12.82 20.07 -19.56
C THR A 48 14.17 19.51 -19.99
N PRO A 49 14.22 18.58 -20.98
CA PRO A 49 15.47 18.02 -21.48
C PRO A 49 16.49 19.08 -21.95
N GLU A 50 16.00 20.18 -22.50
CA GLU A 50 16.82 21.28 -23.03
C GLU A 50 17.53 22.07 -21.93
N ASN A 51 16.90 22.18 -20.76
CA ASN A 51 17.40 22.97 -19.63
C ASN A 51 18.25 22.17 -18.65
N GLN A 52 18.46 20.86 -18.88
CA GLN A 52 19.18 19.99 -17.93
C GLN A 52 20.64 20.40 -17.69
N SER A 53 21.26 21.13 -18.61
CA SER A 53 22.64 21.63 -18.46
C SER A 53 22.68 23.15 -18.29
N TYR A 54 21.55 23.77 -17.92
CA TYR A 54 21.45 25.22 -17.77
C TYR A 54 22.25 25.71 -16.56
N VAL A 55 23.11 26.70 -16.82
CA VAL A 55 23.79 27.50 -15.81
C VAL A 55 23.66 28.96 -16.23
N GLY A 56 23.00 29.78 -15.41
CA GLY A 56 22.71 31.17 -15.74
C GLY A 56 21.93 31.88 -14.64
N PRO A 57 21.30 33.02 -14.92
CA PRO A 57 20.41 33.68 -13.96
C PRO A 57 19.24 32.79 -13.53
N LEU A 58 18.60 33.13 -12.42
CA LEU A 58 17.40 32.43 -11.94
C LEU A 58 16.31 32.37 -13.04
N PRO A 59 15.66 31.20 -13.28
CA PRO A 59 14.59 31.09 -14.26
C PRO A 59 13.46 32.08 -14.01
N GLU A 60 12.77 32.52 -15.07
CA GLU A 60 11.64 33.45 -14.93
C GLU A 60 10.55 32.93 -13.97
N ALA A 61 9.90 33.85 -13.25
CA ALA A 61 8.86 33.53 -12.27
C ALA A 61 7.74 32.61 -12.81
N LYS A 62 7.43 32.68 -14.12
CA LYS A 62 6.44 31.81 -14.77
C LYS A 62 6.75 30.32 -14.61
N TYR A 63 8.03 29.94 -14.50
CA TYR A 63 8.45 28.55 -14.39
C TYR A 63 8.19 27.92 -13.02
N TYR A 64 7.82 28.72 -12.01
CA TYR A 64 7.51 28.29 -10.66
C TYR A 64 6.01 28.07 -10.42
N SER A 65 5.16 28.28 -11.43
CA SER A 65 3.70 28.17 -11.34
C SER A 65 3.06 28.99 -10.20
N PRO A 66 3.36 30.29 -10.06
CA PRO A 66 2.87 31.13 -8.96
C PRO A 66 1.34 31.20 -8.88
N ASP A 67 0.62 31.00 -9.99
CA ASP A 67 -0.85 31.03 -10.03
C ASP A 67 -1.50 29.79 -9.38
N THR A 68 -0.74 28.71 -9.20
CA THR A 68 -1.20 27.50 -8.49
C THR A 68 -0.98 27.60 -6.98
N MET A 69 -0.21 28.59 -6.52
CA MET A 69 0.12 28.78 -5.12
C MET A 69 -1.02 29.48 -4.38
N GLN A 70 -1.21 29.13 -3.11
CA GLN A 70 -2.11 29.90 -2.24
C GLN A 70 -1.54 31.31 -1.99
N THR A 71 -2.41 32.29 -1.73
CA THR A 71 -2.04 33.70 -1.55
C THR A 71 -0.84 33.93 -0.62
N PRO A 72 -0.74 33.31 0.57
CA PRO A 72 0.41 33.51 1.46
C PRO A 72 1.72 32.97 0.88
N THR A 73 1.67 31.79 0.26
CA THR A 73 2.82 31.15 -0.39
C THR A 73 3.28 31.94 -1.61
N ARG A 74 2.33 32.46 -2.41
CA ARG A 74 2.61 33.31 -3.57
C ARG A 74 3.31 34.60 -3.16
N GLN A 75 2.88 35.25 -2.08
CA GLN A 75 3.53 36.45 -1.58
C GLN A 75 4.97 36.16 -1.11
N ALA A 76 5.16 35.07 -0.37
CA ALA A 76 6.50 34.65 0.06
C ALA A 76 7.41 34.32 -1.13
N PHE A 77 6.87 33.69 -2.18
CA PHE A 77 7.58 33.43 -3.42
C PHE A 77 8.02 34.71 -4.12
N LEU A 78 7.13 35.69 -4.30
CA LEU A 78 7.47 36.93 -5.00
C LEU A 78 8.57 37.71 -4.27
N THR A 79 8.51 37.80 -2.94
CA THR A 79 9.59 38.42 -2.16
C THR A 79 10.90 37.66 -2.33
N TRP A 80 10.88 36.34 -2.17
CA TRP A 80 12.08 35.51 -2.37
C TRP A 80 12.65 35.66 -3.79
N TYR A 81 11.80 35.70 -4.81
CA TYR A 81 12.20 35.79 -6.21
C TYR A 81 12.91 37.12 -6.50
N GLU A 82 12.36 38.25 -6.04
CA GLU A 82 12.99 39.55 -6.24
C GLU A 82 14.38 39.66 -5.61
N ASP A 83 14.58 39.00 -4.46
CA ASP A 83 15.85 38.96 -3.76
C ASP A 83 16.90 38.10 -4.47
N HIS A 84 16.49 37.03 -5.18
CA HIS A 84 17.39 36.01 -5.75
C HIS A 84 17.45 36.03 -7.29
N LYS A 85 16.73 36.91 -7.98
CA LYS A 85 16.63 36.92 -9.46
C LYS A 85 17.97 37.10 -10.20
N ILE A 86 18.98 37.66 -9.52
CA ILE A 86 20.31 37.92 -10.08
C ILE A 86 21.27 36.75 -9.77
N ASP A 87 20.88 35.87 -8.85
CA ASP A 87 21.74 34.77 -8.43
C ASP A 87 21.98 33.78 -9.57
N THR A 88 23.16 33.16 -9.51
CA THR A 88 23.50 32.10 -10.46
C THR A 88 22.76 30.82 -10.07
N PHE A 89 22.00 30.31 -11.02
CA PHE A 89 21.24 29.09 -10.94
C PHE A 89 21.89 28.01 -11.83
N ASP A 90 22.40 26.98 -11.17
CA ASP A 90 22.84 25.72 -11.81
C ASP A 90 21.71 24.70 -11.64
N PHE A 91 21.07 24.31 -12.75
CA PHE A 91 19.91 23.45 -12.70
C PHE A 91 20.20 22.08 -12.07
N GLN A 92 21.35 21.46 -12.37
CA GLN A 92 21.67 20.12 -11.87
C GLN A 92 21.96 20.14 -10.37
N ALA A 93 22.76 21.12 -9.93
CA ALA A 93 23.08 21.29 -8.52
C ALA A 93 21.81 21.61 -7.72
N GLU A 94 20.95 22.49 -8.24
CA GLU A 94 19.72 22.91 -7.58
C GLU A 94 18.69 21.78 -7.51
N MET A 95 18.50 21.02 -8.59
CA MET A 95 17.63 19.85 -8.65
C MET A 95 18.09 18.76 -7.68
N LEU A 96 19.38 18.44 -7.66
CA LEU A 96 19.92 17.44 -6.74
C LEU A 96 19.72 17.87 -5.28
N ALA A 97 20.00 19.13 -4.95
CA ALA A 97 19.83 19.65 -3.60
C ALA A 97 18.36 19.67 -3.18
N TYR A 98 17.45 20.05 -4.08
CA TYR A 98 16.00 20.02 -3.86
C TYR A 98 15.50 18.60 -3.58
N CYS A 99 15.80 17.64 -4.47
CA CYS A 99 15.39 16.24 -4.29
C CYS A 99 15.95 15.62 -3.00
N ARG A 100 17.21 15.93 -2.64
CA ARG A 100 17.81 15.46 -1.38
C ARG A 100 17.06 16.02 -0.17
N SER A 101 16.71 17.30 -0.19
CA SER A 101 15.94 17.93 0.89
C SER A 101 14.57 17.27 1.04
N ASP A 102 13.84 17.09 -0.07
CA ASP A 102 12.51 16.48 -0.07
C ASP A 102 12.51 15.05 0.48
N VAL A 103 13.45 14.22 0.01
CA VAL A 103 13.59 12.83 0.48
C VAL A 103 14.00 12.79 1.96
N ASP A 104 14.87 13.69 2.40
CA ASP A 104 15.29 13.75 3.80
C ASP A 104 14.15 14.19 4.72
N ILE A 105 13.35 15.18 4.33
CA ILE A 105 12.14 15.61 5.06
C ILE A 105 11.19 14.42 5.20
N LEU A 106 10.88 13.75 4.08
CA LEU A 106 9.96 12.61 4.08
C LEU A 106 10.48 11.46 4.94
N ARG A 107 11.78 11.17 4.87
CA ARG A 107 12.45 10.15 5.69
C ARG A 107 12.32 10.48 7.18
N ARG A 108 12.71 11.69 7.61
CA ARG A 108 12.68 12.08 9.02
C ARG A 108 11.25 12.11 9.57
N ALA A 109 10.29 12.65 8.81
CA ALA A 109 8.89 12.67 9.20
C ALA A 109 8.32 11.24 9.34
N SER A 110 8.63 10.35 8.39
CA SER A 110 8.20 8.95 8.43
C SER A 110 8.78 8.19 9.62
N LEU A 111 10.06 8.41 9.94
CA LEU A 111 10.70 7.79 11.10
C LEU A 111 10.09 8.29 12.42
N ASN A 112 9.88 9.61 12.54
CA ASN A 112 9.25 10.19 13.72
C ASN A 112 7.81 9.69 13.91
N PHE A 113 7.02 9.67 12.83
CA PHE A 113 5.68 9.08 12.83
C PHE A 113 5.68 7.62 13.26
N ARG A 114 6.57 6.79 12.69
CA ARG A 114 6.68 5.37 13.05
C ARG A 114 7.02 5.20 14.52
N GLN A 115 7.97 5.97 15.03
CA GLN A 115 8.37 5.94 16.42
C GLN A 115 7.19 6.28 17.35
N LEU A 116 6.54 7.42 17.15
CA LEU A 116 5.39 7.85 17.96
C LEU A 116 4.26 6.82 17.93
N PHE A 117 3.97 6.26 16.75
CA PHE A 117 2.93 5.26 16.60
C PHE A 117 3.28 3.97 17.35
N MET A 118 4.53 3.50 17.28
CA MET A 118 4.97 2.31 18.03
C MET A 118 4.97 2.54 19.54
N GLU A 119 5.37 3.72 20.01
CA GLU A 119 5.34 4.09 21.43
C GLU A 119 3.91 4.06 21.98
N ILE A 120 2.95 4.66 21.26
CA ILE A 120 1.57 4.77 21.71
C ILE A 120 0.80 3.46 21.50
N ALA A 121 0.94 2.82 20.33
CA ALA A 121 0.09 1.70 19.90
C ALA A 121 0.78 0.33 19.98
N GLY A 122 2.11 0.26 20.12
CA GLY A 122 2.85 -1.01 20.15
C GLY A 122 2.84 -1.79 18.83
N VAL A 123 2.41 -1.15 17.74
CA VAL A 123 2.27 -1.76 16.41
C VAL A 123 3.06 -0.93 15.43
N ASP A 124 3.81 -1.56 14.54
CA ASP A 124 4.50 -0.84 13.46
C ASP A 124 3.48 -0.43 12.38
N PRO A 125 3.24 0.88 12.15
CA PRO A 125 2.25 1.32 11.17
C PRO A 125 2.63 0.91 9.74
N PHE A 126 3.92 0.78 9.44
CA PHE A 126 4.37 0.44 8.09
C PHE A 126 4.28 -1.05 7.79
N CYS A 127 3.87 -1.92 8.71
CA CYS A 127 3.44 -3.29 8.40
C CYS A 127 2.11 -3.34 7.63
N TYR A 128 1.42 -2.21 7.53
CA TYR A 128 0.15 -2.07 6.84
C TYR A 128 0.28 -1.19 5.60
N ILE A 129 -0.83 -1.03 4.86
CA ILE A 129 -0.87 -0.23 3.62
C ILE A 129 -1.44 1.18 3.90
N THR A 130 -2.27 1.33 4.93
CA THR A 130 -2.91 2.61 5.29
C THR A 130 -2.91 2.85 6.78
N ILE A 131 -2.99 4.13 7.18
CA ILE A 131 -3.18 4.50 8.58
C ILE A 131 -4.44 3.89 9.18
N ALA A 132 -5.54 3.77 8.43
CA ALA A 132 -6.77 3.17 8.94
C ALA A 132 -6.57 1.69 9.32
N SER A 133 -5.85 0.94 8.49
CA SER A 133 -5.52 -0.46 8.78
C SER A 133 -4.56 -0.63 9.96
N ALA A 134 -3.59 0.28 10.10
CA ALA A 134 -2.71 0.34 11.28
C ALA A 134 -3.49 0.68 12.55
N CYS A 135 -4.37 1.68 12.52
CA CYS A 135 -5.24 2.06 13.64
C CYS A 135 -6.18 0.91 14.04
N MET A 136 -6.71 0.17 13.06
CA MET A 136 -7.54 -1.00 13.34
C MET A 136 -6.73 -2.10 14.03
N ALA A 137 -5.47 -2.33 13.63
CA ALA A 137 -4.60 -3.26 14.32
C ALA A 137 -4.27 -2.80 15.76
N ALA A 138 -3.96 -1.52 15.94
CA ALA A 138 -3.76 -0.92 17.25
C ALA A 138 -5.01 -1.12 18.15
N TYR A 139 -6.19 -0.80 17.62
CA TYR A 139 -7.47 -0.99 18.31
C TYR A 139 -7.69 -2.45 18.74
N ARG A 140 -7.49 -3.40 17.82
CA ARG A 140 -7.61 -4.83 18.12
C ARG A 140 -6.63 -5.31 19.18
N SER A 141 -5.41 -4.77 19.19
CA SER A 141 -4.36 -5.20 20.12
C SER A 141 -4.54 -4.67 21.55
N LYS A 142 -5.08 -3.47 21.73
CA LYS A 142 -5.13 -2.77 23.03
C LYS A 142 -6.52 -2.53 23.60
N HIS A 143 -7.54 -2.41 22.74
CA HIS A 143 -8.84 -1.88 23.15
C HIS A 143 -10.00 -2.88 23.04
N ILE A 144 -9.83 -4.02 22.34
CA ILE A 144 -10.86 -5.05 22.29
C ILE A 144 -10.81 -5.92 23.55
N PRO A 145 -11.90 -5.97 24.35
CA PRO A 145 -11.97 -6.87 25.50
C PRO A 145 -11.97 -8.33 25.03
N SER A 146 -11.23 -9.17 25.75
CA SER A 146 -11.14 -10.60 25.45
C SER A 146 -12.53 -11.25 25.37
N GLY A 147 -12.75 -12.07 24.34
CA GLY A 147 -13.97 -12.86 24.18
C GLY A 147 -15.24 -12.09 23.77
N LYS A 148 -15.16 -10.77 23.52
CA LYS A 148 -16.36 -9.98 23.16
C LYS A 148 -16.62 -9.84 21.67
N ILE A 149 -15.59 -10.01 20.83
CA ILE A 149 -15.72 -9.96 19.37
C ILE A 149 -15.11 -11.23 18.81
N GLY A 150 -15.92 -12.01 18.08
CA GLY A 150 -15.41 -13.15 17.33
C GLY A 150 -14.50 -12.66 16.21
N MET A 151 -13.23 -13.06 16.21
CA MET A 151 -12.37 -12.83 15.07
C MET A 151 -12.72 -13.83 13.97
N VAL A 152 -13.12 -13.31 12.81
CA VAL A 152 -13.28 -14.12 11.60
C VAL A 152 -11.89 -14.35 11.01
N PRO A 153 -11.43 -15.60 10.83
CA PRO A 153 -10.19 -15.87 10.12
C PRO A 153 -10.24 -15.27 8.72
N VAL A 154 -9.10 -14.83 8.18
CA VAL A 154 -9.03 -14.24 6.82
C VAL A 154 -9.56 -15.22 5.76
N THR A 155 -9.44 -16.53 6.01
CA THR A 155 -9.94 -17.62 5.16
C THR A 155 -11.38 -18.04 5.47
N GLY A 156 -12.05 -17.37 6.41
CA GLY A 156 -13.36 -17.75 6.93
C GLY A 156 -13.29 -18.88 7.97
N TYR A 157 -14.44 -19.21 8.56
CA TYR A 157 -14.59 -20.30 9.53
C TYR A 157 -14.61 -21.70 8.91
N VAL A 158 -14.78 -21.78 7.59
CA VAL A 158 -14.89 -23.04 6.85
C VAL A 158 -13.61 -23.20 6.05
N ASN A 159 -12.85 -24.26 6.32
CA ASN A 159 -11.81 -24.74 5.41
C ASN A 159 -12.49 -25.14 4.10
N LYS A 160 -12.65 -24.20 3.17
CA LYS A 160 -13.17 -24.49 1.84
C LYS A 160 -12.09 -25.28 1.11
N THR A 161 -12.21 -26.61 1.08
CA THR A 161 -11.67 -27.36 -0.06
C THR A 161 -12.27 -26.71 -1.32
N ARG A 162 -11.39 -26.30 -2.24
CA ARG A 162 -11.81 -25.67 -3.49
C ARG A 162 -12.43 -26.74 -4.36
N ASN A 163 -13.76 -26.83 -4.33
CA ASN A 163 -14.50 -27.73 -5.21
C ASN A 163 -15.04 -26.95 -6.40
N SER A 164 -14.81 -27.49 -7.60
CA SER A 164 -15.38 -26.94 -8.83
C SER A 164 -16.88 -27.20 -8.85
N PRO A 165 -17.74 -26.18 -9.12
CA PRO A 165 -19.17 -26.38 -9.33
C PRO A 165 -19.46 -27.40 -10.45
N ASP A 166 -18.60 -27.46 -11.47
CA ASP A 166 -18.77 -28.37 -12.59
C ASP A 166 -18.39 -29.81 -12.22
N ALA A 167 -17.36 -29.99 -11.37
CA ALA A 167 -17.01 -31.30 -10.82
C ALA A 167 -18.16 -31.87 -9.97
N LEU A 168 -18.78 -31.04 -9.14
CA LEU A 168 -19.91 -31.44 -8.31
C LEU A 168 -21.13 -31.83 -9.15
N ARG A 169 -21.47 -31.03 -10.16
CA ARG A 169 -22.58 -31.35 -11.10
C ARG A 169 -22.34 -32.65 -11.86
N TRP A 170 -21.10 -32.91 -12.25
CA TRP A 170 -20.74 -34.16 -12.93
C TRP A 170 -20.93 -35.36 -12.01
N LEU A 171 -20.50 -35.27 -10.74
CA LEU A 171 -20.72 -36.33 -9.75
C LEU A 171 -22.22 -36.58 -9.50
N ASP A 172 -23.03 -35.52 -9.37
CA ASP A 172 -24.49 -35.64 -9.23
C ASP A 172 -25.11 -36.32 -10.47
N PHE A 173 -24.65 -35.98 -11.67
CA PHE A 173 -25.09 -36.60 -12.91
C PHE A 173 -24.75 -38.10 -12.94
N VAL A 174 -23.53 -38.48 -12.56
CA VAL A 174 -23.11 -39.90 -12.50
C VAL A 174 -23.91 -40.67 -11.45
N ALA A 175 -24.12 -40.07 -10.27
CA ALA A 175 -24.93 -40.65 -9.20
C ALA A 175 -26.37 -40.92 -9.65
N CYS A 176 -27.01 -39.95 -10.31
CA CYS A 176 -28.37 -40.07 -10.83
C CYS A 176 -28.48 -41.08 -11.99
N THR A 177 -27.54 -41.06 -12.94
CA THR A 177 -27.60 -41.93 -14.12
C THR A 177 -27.32 -43.40 -13.81
N GLN A 178 -26.39 -43.66 -12.89
CA GLN A 178 -26.03 -45.02 -12.48
C GLN A 178 -26.83 -45.49 -11.25
N ASN A 179 -27.69 -44.64 -10.70
CA ASN A 179 -28.45 -44.87 -9.47
C ASN A 179 -27.54 -45.33 -8.30
N ILE A 180 -26.39 -44.67 -8.15
CA ILE A 180 -25.40 -44.95 -7.12
C ILE A 180 -25.25 -43.76 -6.17
N GLN A 181 -24.90 -44.05 -4.92
CA GLN A 181 -24.61 -43.02 -3.93
C GLN A 181 -23.11 -42.69 -3.96
N ILE A 182 -22.79 -41.45 -4.28
CA ILE A 182 -21.42 -40.92 -4.32
C ILE A 182 -21.23 -39.95 -3.15
N GLN A 183 -20.20 -40.19 -2.34
CA GLN A 183 -19.76 -39.28 -1.30
C GLN A 183 -18.84 -38.23 -1.91
N HIS A 184 -19.19 -36.96 -1.77
CA HIS A 184 -18.42 -35.81 -2.25
C HIS A 184 -18.62 -34.62 -1.30
N ALA A 185 -17.89 -33.53 -1.50
CA ALA A 185 -17.75 -32.43 -0.54
C ALA A 185 -19.03 -31.74 -0.04
N LEU A 186 -20.13 -31.80 -0.80
CA LEU A 186 -21.39 -31.12 -0.47
C LEU A 186 -22.54 -32.09 -0.13
N ASN A 187 -22.32 -33.39 -0.29
CA ASN A 187 -23.19 -34.43 0.27
C ASN A 187 -22.73 -34.60 1.72
N GLY A 188 -23.63 -34.42 2.71
CA GLY A 188 -23.33 -34.21 4.14
C GLY A 188 -22.40 -35.20 4.88
N THR A 189 -21.84 -36.21 4.20
CA THR A 189 -20.74 -37.06 4.66
C THR A 189 -19.34 -36.45 4.45
N GLY A 190 -19.18 -35.47 3.54
CA GLY A 190 -17.90 -34.84 3.21
C GLY A 190 -17.02 -35.62 2.23
N GLU A 191 -15.85 -35.04 1.87
CA GLU A 191 -14.83 -35.68 1.03
C GLU A 191 -14.13 -36.84 1.76
N VAL A 192 -13.93 -37.95 1.05
CA VAL A 192 -13.20 -39.13 1.57
C VAL A 192 -11.71 -38.95 1.30
N LYS A 193 -10.88 -39.29 2.31
CA LYS A 193 -9.43 -39.37 2.14
C LYS A 193 -9.00 -40.82 2.02
N ILE A 194 -8.38 -41.17 0.89
CA ILE A 194 -7.82 -42.50 0.64
C ILE A 194 -6.30 -42.36 0.56
N ALA A 195 -5.58 -43.10 1.40
CA ALA A 195 -4.11 -43.07 1.47
C ALA A 195 -3.50 -41.66 1.63
N GLY A 196 -4.20 -40.76 2.33
CA GLY A 196 -3.75 -39.38 2.59
C GLY A 196 -4.15 -38.35 1.54
N TYR A 197 -4.74 -38.77 0.41
CA TYR A 197 -5.23 -37.89 -0.64
C TYR A 197 -6.75 -37.74 -0.58
N SER A 198 -7.25 -36.51 -0.70
CA SER A 198 -8.68 -36.24 -0.90
C SER A 198 -9.07 -36.58 -2.34
N VAL A 199 -10.19 -37.26 -2.52
CA VAL A 199 -10.77 -37.57 -3.84
C VAL A 199 -12.06 -36.78 -4.06
N ASP A 200 -12.37 -36.46 -5.32
CA ASP A 200 -13.53 -35.63 -5.65
C ASP A 200 -14.86 -36.34 -5.36
N GLY A 201 -14.93 -37.64 -5.67
CA GLY A 201 -16.09 -38.49 -5.37
C GLY A 201 -15.70 -39.94 -5.07
N PHE A 202 -16.39 -40.57 -4.11
CA PHE A 202 -16.19 -41.97 -3.77
C PHE A 202 -17.51 -42.72 -3.60
N CYS A 203 -17.64 -43.88 -4.26
CA CYS A 203 -18.80 -44.75 -4.07
C CYS A 203 -18.43 -45.94 -3.18
N GLN A 204 -19.00 -46.00 -1.97
CA GLN A 204 -18.74 -47.07 -1.00
C GLN A 204 -19.21 -48.45 -1.49
N ALA A 205 -20.32 -48.50 -2.23
CA ALA A 205 -20.92 -49.75 -2.70
C ALA A 205 -20.06 -50.46 -3.75
N THR A 206 -19.45 -49.69 -4.65
CA THR A 206 -18.62 -50.20 -5.76
C THR A 206 -17.13 -50.10 -5.50
N LYS A 207 -16.72 -49.40 -4.42
CA LYS A 207 -15.33 -49.03 -4.12
C LYS A 207 -14.63 -48.28 -5.26
N THR A 208 -15.40 -47.51 -6.03
CA THR A 208 -14.92 -46.73 -7.17
C THR A 208 -14.62 -45.29 -6.76
N ILE A 209 -13.47 -44.78 -7.23
CA ILE A 209 -13.07 -43.38 -7.10
C ILE A 209 -13.41 -42.64 -8.38
N TYR A 210 -14.02 -41.46 -8.25
CA TYR A 210 -14.33 -40.56 -9.34
C TYR A 210 -13.51 -39.29 -9.17
N GLN A 211 -12.70 -38.95 -10.18
CA GLN A 211 -11.85 -37.76 -10.19
C GLN A 211 -12.18 -36.92 -11.42
N TYR A 212 -12.43 -35.63 -11.22
CA TYR A 212 -12.71 -34.68 -12.28
C TYR A 212 -11.40 -33.96 -12.65
N GLN A 213 -11.01 -34.02 -13.93
CA GLN A 213 -9.81 -33.35 -14.46
C GLN A 213 -10.16 -32.02 -15.13
#